data_AF-A0A9E6D161-F1
#
_entry.id   AF-A0A9E6D161-F1
#
_cell.length_a   1.000
_cell.length_b   1.000
_cell.length_c   1.000
_cell.angle_alpha   90.00
_cell.angle_beta   90.00
_cell.angle_gamma   90.00
#
_symmetry.space_group_name_H-M   'P 1'
#
loop_
_entity.id
_entity.type
_entity.pdbx_description
1 polymer ?
#
loop_
_entity_poly.entity_id
_entity_poly.type
_entity_poly.pdbx_seq_one_letter_code
_entity_poly.pdbx_strand_id
1 'polypeptide(L)'
;MNLYKLQEKFLKDMHNAGSKNIVRLVIVGLFIVTLTNGQSLTSDTILIQDLDFEILYSQVLEQPLVVEYDVKCPSSGVSRSGMGFYGTKVLVTSDYRDYSDNIYDKGHCIPAASFDCNETLLRKTFSYINCALQHEKLNRTTWKYLEEFERELAESEKVHVRIIIDFNTIRRLPSNAAVPTGFYKEISTSKRRLCFFFPNDQPISKDIMDYKCPCRSNINIQESFPVVFFSTFN
;
A
#
# COMPACT_ATOMS: atom_id res chain seq x y z
N MET A 1 -12.71 -25.37 -14.61
CA MET A 1 -11.55 -25.59 -13.72
C MET A 1 -10.93 -24.21 -13.48
N ASN A 2 -10.91 -23.70 -12.25
CA ASN A 2 -10.41 -22.35 -11.94
C ASN A 2 -8.90 -22.27 -12.25
N LEU A 3 -8.41 -21.17 -12.83
CA LEU A 3 -7.01 -20.92 -13.16
C LEU A 3 -6.06 -21.22 -11.99
N TYR A 4 -6.48 -20.92 -10.75
CA TYR A 4 -5.72 -21.29 -9.55
C TYR A 4 -5.49 -22.80 -9.42
N LYS A 5 -6.51 -23.62 -9.71
CA LYS A 5 -6.38 -25.08 -9.71
C LYS A 5 -5.52 -25.60 -10.86
N LEU A 6 -5.48 -24.88 -12.00
CA LEU A 6 -4.52 -25.19 -13.07
C LEU A 6 -3.09 -24.86 -12.67
N GLN A 7 -2.88 -23.70 -12.03
CA GLN A 7 -1.56 -23.23 -11.62
C GLN A 7 -0.97 -24.14 -10.53
N GLU A 8 -1.76 -24.52 -9.52
CA GLU A 8 -1.32 -25.50 -8.51
C GLU A 8 -0.97 -26.85 -9.12
N LYS A 9 -1.79 -27.33 -10.06
CA LYS A 9 -1.52 -28.60 -10.75
C LYS A 9 -0.23 -28.51 -11.53
N PHE A 10 -0.01 -27.41 -12.26
CA PHE A 10 1.20 -27.18 -13.03
C PHE A 10 2.45 -27.11 -12.15
N LEU A 11 2.39 -26.44 -10.99
CA LEU A 11 3.49 -26.39 -10.03
C LEU A 11 3.83 -27.77 -9.45
N LYS A 12 2.81 -28.58 -9.13
CA LYS A 12 2.99 -29.97 -8.69
C LYS A 12 3.59 -30.84 -9.79
N ASP A 13 3.17 -30.65 -11.03
CA ASP A 13 3.69 -31.37 -12.19
C ASP A 13 5.16 -30.97 -12.47
N MET A 14 5.54 -29.70 -12.26
CA MET A 14 6.94 -29.25 -12.35
C MET A 14 7.84 -29.84 -11.26
N HIS A 15 7.36 -29.91 -10.01
CA HIS A 15 8.12 -30.47 -8.90
C HIS A 15 8.45 -31.96 -9.12
N ASN A 16 7.60 -32.68 -9.84
CA ASN A 16 7.72 -34.12 -10.06
C ASN A 16 8.33 -34.50 -11.42
N ALA A 17 8.72 -33.52 -12.24
CA ALA A 17 9.19 -33.75 -13.61
C ALA A 17 10.71 -33.93 -13.70
N GLY A 18 11.15 -34.94 -14.48
CA GLY A 18 12.56 -35.09 -14.87
C GLY A 18 13.03 -34.02 -15.88
N SER A 19 14.34 -33.80 -15.98
CA SER A 19 14.98 -32.68 -16.71
C SER A 19 14.45 -32.40 -18.14
N LYS A 20 14.14 -33.43 -18.94
CA LYS A 20 13.55 -33.26 -20.30
C LYS A 20 12.08 -32.80 -20.29
N ASN A 21 11.34 -33.15 -19.25
CA ASN A 21 9.95 -32.73 -19.06
C ASN A 21 9.86 -31.33 -18.47
N ILE A 22 10.86 -30.91 -17.67
CA ILE A 22 10.96 -29.54 -17.13
C ILE A 22 10.99 -28.51 -18.26
N VAL A 23 11.83 -28.72 -19.30
CA VAL A 23 11.91 -27.78 -20.44
C VAL A 23 10.57 -27.65 -21.16
N ARG A 24 9.83 -28.75 -21.33
CA ARG A 24 8.52 -28.77 -22.00
C ARG A 24 7.43 -28.12 -21.14
N LEU A 25 7.46 -28.35 -19.82
CA LEU A 25 6.58 -27.69 -18.85
C LEU A 25 6.85 -26.18 -18.80
N VAL A 26 8.10 -25.74 -18.78
CA VAL A 26 8.48 -24.32 -18.79
C VAL A 26 7.96 -23.60 -20.05
N ILE A 27 8.08 -24.21 -21.23
CA ILE A 27 7.55 -23.63 -22.49
C ILE A 27 6.01 -23.53 -22.45
N VAL A 28 5.32 -24.54 -21.91
CA VAL A 28 3.86 -24.52 -21.74
C VAL A 28 3.44 -23.48 -20.67
N GLY A 29 4.21 -23.34 -19.60
CA GLY A 29 4.03 -22.32 -18.56
C GLY A 29 4.17 -20.90 -19.11
N LEU A 30 5.19 -20.64 -19.94
CA LEU A 30 5.35 -19.34 -20.62
C LEU A 30 4.16 -19.02 -21.55
N PHE A 31 3.59 -20.01 -22.23
CA PHE A 31 2.40 -19.83 -23.08
C PHE A 31 1.10 -19.59 -22.29
N ILE A 32 1.00 -20.09 -21.05
CA ILE A 32 -0.16 -19.82 -20.17
C ILE A 32 -0.07 -18.41 -19.59
N VAL A 33 1.14 -17.92 -19.27
CA VAL A 33 1.35 -16.56 -18.74
C VAL A 33 0.99 -15.50 -19.79
N THR A 34 1.26 -15.75 -21.08
CA THR A 34 0.97 -14.78 -22.16
C THR A 34 -0.50 -14.67 -22.56
N LEU A 35 -1.41 -15.49 -22.02
CA LEU A 35 -2.85 -15.41 -22.27
C LEU A 35 -3.65 -14.61 -21.22
N THR A 36 -2.98 -13.93 -20.29
CA THR A 36 -3.65 -13.07 -19.29
C THR A 36 -3.73 -11.61 -19.71
N ASN A 37 -4.24 -11.34 -20.91
CA ASN A 37 -4.66 -9.98 -21.25
C ASN A 37 -5.99 -9.68 -20.56
N GLY A 38 -5.91 -8.99 -19.41
CA GLY A 38 -6.96 -8.06 -18.97
C GLY A 38 -8.11 -8.58 -18.10
N GLN A 39 -7.93 -9.64 -17.29
CA GLN A 39 -8.95 -10.00 -16.29
C GLN A 39 -8.62 -9.36 -14.93
N SER A 40 -9.51 -8.46 -14.48
CA SER A 40 -9.50 -7.91 -13.12
C SER A 40 -9.56 -9.04 -12.09
N LEU A 41 -8.76 -8.97 -11.03
CA LEU A 41 -8.88 -9.93 -9.93
C LEU A 41 -10.26 -9.77 -9.27
N THR A 42 -10.93 -10.90 -9.00
CA THR A 42 -12.31 -10.93 -8.48
C THR A 42 -12.40 -10.86 -6.96
N SER A 43 -11.27 -10.87 -6.25
CA SER A 43 -11.26 -10.82 -4.78
C SER A 43 -11.37 -9.39 -4.28
N ASP A 44 -12.36 -9.11 -3.44
CA ASP A 44 -12.62 -7.76 -2.91
C ASP A 44 -11.44 -7.17 -2.14
N THR A 45 -10.64 -8.03 -1.50
CA THR A 45 -9.46 -7.64 -0.71
C THR A 45 -8.25 -8.46 -1.15
N ILE A 46 -7.14 -7.78 -1.39
CA ILE A 46 -5.92 -8.36 -1.98
C ILE A 46 -4.71 -7.88 -1.18
N LEU A 47 -3.81 -8.79 -0.87
CA LEU A 47 -2.49 -8.44 -0.34
C LEU A 47 -1.54 -8.15 -1.50
N ILE A 48 -1.01 -6.94 -1.53
CA ILE A 48 -0.06 -6.48 -2.52
C ILE A 48 1.33 -6.51 -1.90
N GLN A 49 2.24 -7.27 -2.49
CA GLN A 49 3.59 -7.45 -1.98
C GLN A 49 4.64 -6.82 -2.90
N ASP A 50 5.58 -6.11 -2.30
CA ASP A 50 6.81 -5.65 -2.91
C ASP A 50 7.98 -6.00 -1.98
N LEU A 51 9.22 -5.86 -2.46
CA LEU A 51 10.40 -6.02 -1.60
C LEU A 51 10.49 -4.93 -0.53
N ASP A 52 9.87 -3.77 -0.78
CA ASP A 52 9.99 -2.59 0.06
C ASP A 52 8.79 -2.34 0.96
N PHE A 53 7.63 -2.95 0.68
CA PHE A 53 6.38 -2.74 1.42
C PHE A 53 5.34 -3.83 1.18
N GLU A 54 4.33 -3.86 2.03
CA GLU A 54 3.10 -4.64 1.85
C GLU A 54 1.87 -3.74 1.99
N ILE A 55 0.87 -3.93 1.13
CA ILE A 55 -0.41 -3.20 1.19
C ILE A 55 -1.55 -4.20 1.12
N LEU A 56 -2.35 -4.27 2.19
CA LEU A 56 -3.66 -4.91 2.11
C LEU A 56 -4.65 -3.91 1.52
N TYR A 57 -5.20 -4.19 0.35
CA TYR A 57 -6.01 -3.25 -0.41
C TYR A 57 -7.43 -3.76 -0.62
N SER A 58 -8.43 -2.88 -0.49
CA SER A 58 -9.83 -3.20 -0.78
C SER A 58 -10.27 -2.58 -2.10
N GLN A 59 -10.61 -3.42 -3.08
CA GLN A 59 -11.22 -3.01 -4.34
C GLN A 59 -12.63 -2.45 -4.15
N VAL A 60 -13.35 -2.90 -3.11
CA VAL A 60 -14.70 -2.43 -2.79
C VAL A 60 -14.68 -1.03 -2.19
N LEU A 61 -13.68 -0.72 -1.38
CA LEU A 61 -13.51 0.62 -0.80
C LEU A 61 -12.74 1.56 -1.73
N GLU A 62 -11.99 1.01 -2.68
CA GLU A 62 -11.03 1.72 -3.52
C GLU A 62 -9.96 2.43 -2.68
N GLN A 63 -9.53 1.77 -1.61
CA GLN A 63 -8.61 2.31 -0.60
C GLN A 63 -7.73 1.20 0.02
N PRO A 64 -6.53 1.54 0.52
CA PRO A 64 -5.76 0.65 1.38
C PRO A 64 -6.47 0.42 2.72
N LEU A 65 -6.27 -0.75 3.30
CA LEU A 65 -6.72 -1.14 4.63
C LEU A 65 -5.57 -1.18 5.63
N VAL A 66 -4.44 -1.75 5.20
CA VAL A 66 -3.20 -1.85 5.99
C VAL A 66 -2.03 -1.57 5.06
N VAL A 67 -1.07 -0.79 5.52
CA VAL A 67 0.18 -0.52 4.79
C VAL A 67 1.35 -0.71 5.73
N GLU A 68 2.32 -1.51 5.32
CA GLU A 68 3.54 -1.79 6.08
C GLU A 68 4.78 -1.50 5.24
N TYR A 69 5.76 -0.82 5.82
CA TYR A 69 7.02 -0.51 5.15
C TYR A 69 8.15 -0.25 6.15
N ASP A 70 9.38 -0.43 5.70
CA ASP A 70 10.55 0.11 6.39
C ASP A 70 10.90 1.47 5.79
N VAL A 71 11.22 2.47 6.62
CA VAL A 71 11.73 3.76 6.12
C VAL A 71 13.07 3.52 5.42
N LYS A 72 13.15 3.84 4.12
CA LYS A 72 14.33 3.53 3.29
C LYS A 72 15.29 4.70 3.18
N CYS A 73 14.75 5.91 3.09
CA CYS A 73 15.49 7.11 2.76
C CYS A 73 15.20 8.17 3.84
N PRO A 74 15.96 8.22 4.95
CA PRO A 74 15.70 9.16 6.05
C PRO A 74 16.06 10.61 5.72
N SER A 75 16.92 10.83 4.72
CA SER A 75 17.43 12.15 4.32
C SER A 75 17.10 12.46 2.86
N SER A 76 17.18 13.75 2.49
CA SER A 76 16.82 14.27 1.16
C SER A 76 17.32 13.41 -0.01
N GLY A 77 16.39 12.97 -0.86
CA GLY A 77 16.69 12.20 -2.07
C GLY A 77 16.37 12.92 -3.38
N VAL A 78 16.00 12.14 -4.39
CA VAL A 78 15.63 12.60 -5.73
C VAL A 78 14.36 13.45 -5.71
N SER A 79 14.30 14.44 -6.60
CA SER A 79 13.16 15.35 -6.68
C SER A 79 11.91 14.62 -7.19
N ARG A 80 10.79 14.83 -6.50
CA ARG A 80 9.46 14.39 -6.95
C ARG A 80 8.76 15.36 -7.93
N SER A 81 9.42 16.46 -8.29
CA SER A 81 8.85 17.48 -9.18
C SER A 81 8.49 16.88 -10.55
N GLY A 82 7.28 17.15 -11.03
CA GLY A 82 6.79 16.63 -12.30
C GLY A 82 6.25 15.20 -12.26
N MET A 83 6.27 14.51 -11.11
CA MET A 83 5.69 13.18 -10.98
C MET A 83 4.17 13.26 -10.81
N GLY A 84 3.44 12.55 -11.68
CA GLY A 84 1.99 12.37 -11.60
C GLY A 84 1.60 11.03 -10.99
N PHE A 85 0.45 10.99 -10.32
CA PHE A 85 -0.12 9.74 -9.81
C PHE A 85 -0.61 8.84 -10.96
N TYR A 86 -0.63 7.53 -10.71
CA TYR A 86 -1.04 6.54 -11.71
C TYR A 86 -1.84 5.40 -11.09
N GLY A 87 -2.77 4.84 -11.87
CA GLY A 87 -3.55 3.67 -11.52
C GLY A 87 -3.01 2.40 -12.18
N THR A 88 -3.68 1.29 -11.91
CA THR A 88 -3.45 -0.01 -12.56
C THR A 88 -4.70 -0.47 -13.31
N LYS A 89 -4.53 -1.33 -14.33
CA LYS A 89 -5.64 -2.02 -15.02
C LYS A 89 -5.97 -3.38 -14.42
N VAL A 90 -5.15 -3.84 -13.46
CA VAL A 90 -5.25 -5.18 -12.86
C VAL A 90 -6.26 -5.20 -11.71
N LEU A 91 -6.37 -4.08 -10.99
CA LEU A 91 -7.23 -3.90 -9.82
C LEU A 91 -8.15 -2.70 -10.00
N VAL A 92 -9.31 -2.73 -9.37
CA VAL A 92 -10.13 -1.53 -9.15
C VAL A 92 -9.49 -0.71 -8.03
N THR A 93 -9.03 0.49 -8.36
CA THR A 93 -8.41 1.42 -7.41
C THR A 93 -9.09 2.77 -7.47
N SER A 94 -8.80 3.63 -6.49
CA SER A 94 -9.11 5.05 -6.67
C SER A 94 -8.38 5.61 -7.89
N ASP A 95 -8.88 6.70 -8.44
CA ASP A 95 -8.26 7.46 -9.51
C ASP A 95 -8.40 8.97 -9.27
N TYR A 96 -7.94 9.78 -10.23
CA TYR A 96 -7.89 11.24 -10.07
C TYR A 96 -9.26 11.88 -9.75
N ARG A 97 -10.37 11.27 -10.18
CA ARG A 97 -11.73 11.76 -10.01
C ARG A 97 -12.19 11.68 -8.56
N ASP A 98 -11.68 10.71 -7.81
CA ASP A 98 -11.99 10.59 -6.37
C ASP A 98 -11.42 11.75 -5.56
N TYR A 99 -10.37 12.39 -6.07
CA TYR A 99 -9.66 13.48 -5.39
C TYR A 99 -9.95 14.85 -6.01
N SER A 100 -10.84 14.94 -7.01
CA SER A 100 -11.19 16.21 -7.64
C SER A 100 -12.35 16.89 -6.92
N ASP A 101 -12.27 18.22 -6.83
CA ASP A 101 -13.35 19.10 -6.35
C ASP A 101 -13.89 18.73 -4.96
N ASN A 102 -13.02 18.24 -4.08
CA ASN A 102 -13.34 17.93 -2.70
C ASN A 102 -12.15 18.21 -1.77
N ILE A 103 -12.35 18.00 -0.46
CA ILE A 103 -11.38 18.33 0.61
C ILE A 103 -10.33 17.24 0.85
N TYR A 104 -10.36 16.14 0.11
CA TYR A 104 -9.45 15.01 0.31
C TYR A 104 -8.28 15.08 -0.68
N ASP A 105 -7.08 15.08 -0.12
CA ASP A 105 -5.86 14.91 -0.88
C ASP A 105 -5.64 13.45 -1.27
N LYS A 106 -4.77 13.23 -2.26
CA LYS A 106 -4.11 11.95 -2.54
C LYS A 106 -3.09 11.66 -1.45
N GLY A 107 -3.59 11.38 -0.23
CA GLY A 107 -2.78 11.17 0.96
C GLY A 107 -1.92 9.93 0.80
N HIS A 108 -0.61 10.09 0.83
CA HIS A 108 0.31 8.96 0.73
C HIS A 108 0.28 8.18 2.04
N CYS A 109 0.15 6.84 1.96
CA CYS A 109 0.41 5.98 3.12
C CYS A 109 1.91 5.79 3.32
N ILE A 110 2.62 5.38 2.27
CA ILE A 110 4.08 5.38 2.18
C ILE A 110 4.51 6.75 1.68
N PRO A 111 5.17 7.59 2.50
CA PRO A 111 5.52 8.95 2.13
C PRO A 111 6.59 8.94 1.03
N ALA A 112 6.43 9.80 0.02
CA ALA A 112 7.42 9.98 -1.03
C ALA A 112 8.84 10.23 -0.46
N ALA A 113 8.95 11.07 0.58
CA ALA A 113 10.20 11.42 1.23
C ALA A 113 10.85 10.26 2.01
N SER A 114 10.13 9.17 2.30
CA SER A 114 10.71 7.98 2.94
C SER A 114 11.31 7.01 1.91
N PHE A 115 11.07 7.26 0.61
CA PHE A 115 11.30 6.37 -0.53
C PHE A 115 12.03 7.09 -1.69
N ASP A 116 12.55 8.29 -1.47
CA ASP A 116 13.14 9.16 -2.50
C ASP A 116 14.62 8.91 -2.81
N CYS A 117 15.25 7.86 -2.31
CA CYS A 117 16.69 7.63 -2.53
C CYS A 117 17.05 7.21 -3.98
N ASN A 118 16.05 6.83 -4.79
CA ASN A 118 16.17 6.73 -6.24
C ASN A 118 14.79 6.86 -6.92
N GLU A 119 14.77 7.20 -8.21
CA GLU A 119 13.53 7.45 -8.95
C GLU A 119 12.60 6.23 -9.02
N THR A 120 13.12 5.01 -9.11
CA THR A 120 12.30 3.79 -9.18
C THR A 120 11.52 3.60 -7.89
N LEU A 121 12.18 3.74 -6.74
CA LEU A 121 11.54 3.60 -5.43
C LEU A 121 10.54 4.73 -5.18
N LEU A 122 10.93 5.97 -5.49
CA LEU A 122 10.06 7.14 -5.39
C LEU A 122 8.81 6.97 -6.25
N ARG A 123 8.96 6.47 -7.48
CA ARG A 123 7.85 6.26 -8.40
C ARG A 123 6.78 5.34 -7.83
N LYS A 124 7.16 4.29 -7.09
CA LYS A 124 6.20 3.36 -6.46
C LYS A 124 5.21 4.08 -5.54
N THR A 125 5.63 5.14 -4.85
CA THR A 125 4.76 5.86 -3.90
C THR A 125 3.62 6.63 -4.57
N PHE A 126 3.74 6.91 -5.88
CA PHE A 126 2.73 7.65 -6.65
C PHE A 126 1.62 6.77 -7.24
N SER A 127 1.60 5.47 -6.92
CA SER A 127 0.47 4.61 -7.28
C SER A 127 -0.77 4.96 -6.45
N TYR A 128 -1.96 5.00 -7.05
CA TYR A 128 -3.22 5.16 -6.31
C TYR A 128 -3.47 4.04 -5.29
N ILE A 129 -2.81 2.89 -5.42
CA ILE A 129 -2.83 1.81 -4.42
C ILE A 129 -2.27 2.28 -3.06
N ASN A 130 -1.31 3.21 -3.09
CA ASN A 130 -0.69 3.81 -1.91
C ASN A 130 -1.44 5.06 -1.41
N CYS A 131 -2.56 5.42 -2.04
CA CYS A 131 -3.30 6.63 -1.70
C CYS A 131 -4.52 6.32 -0.85
N ALA A 132 -4.74 7.14 0.17
CA ALA A 132 -6.01 7.21 0.87
C ALA A 132 -6.65 8.60 0.74
N LEU A 133 -7.98 8.65 0.76
CA LEU A 133 -8.74 9.91 0.82
C LEU A 133 -8.51 10.58 2.17
N GLN A 134 -7.51 11.46 2.23
CA GLN A 134 -7.04 12.07 3.47
C GLN A 134 -7.39 13.55 3.51
N HIS A 135 -8.03 14.00 4.58
CA HIS A 135 -8.44 15.38 4.75
C HIS A 135 -7.23 16.32 4.58
N GLU A 136 -7.34 17.32 3.70
CA GLU A 136 -6.20 18.13 3.26
C GLU A 136 -5.41 18.76 4.42
N LYS A 137 -6.11 19.23 5.46
CA LYS A 137 -5.47 19.84 6.63
C LYS A 137 -4.68 18.83 7.44
N LEU A 138 -5.15 17.58 7.54
CA LEU A 138 -4.40 16.51 8.22
C LEU A 138 -3.16 16.14 7.41
N ASN A 139 -3.35 15.83 6.13
CA ASN A 139 -2.28 15.41 5.21
C ASN A 139 -1.14 16.44 5.16
N ARG A 140 -1.48 17.73 5.04
CA ARG A 140 -0.48 18.80 4.87
C ARG A 140 0.17 19.28 6.18
N THR A 141 -0.29 18.81 7.34
CA THR A 141 0.22 19.26 8.66
C THR A 141 0.58 18.08 9.56
N THR A 142 -0.27 17.70 10.51
CA THR A 142 0.11 16.80 11.62
C THR A 142 0.49 15.40 11.14
N TRP A 143 -0.13 14.90 10.06
CA TRP A 143 0.29 13.65 9.44
C TRP A 143 1.71 13.77 8.87
N LYS A 144 1.97 14.83 8.10
CA LYS A 144 3.31 15.16 7.59
C LYS A 144 4.35 15.32 8.70
N TYR A 145 4.00 15.93 9.85
CA TYR A 145 4.92 16.04 10.99
C TYR A 145 5.25 14.67 11.59
N LEU A 146 4.30 13.73 11.61
CA LEU A 146 4.58 12.37 12.03
C LEU A 146 5.44 11.61 11.02
N GLU A 147 5.27 11.87 9.71
CA GLU A 147 6.16 11.37 8.65
C GLU A 147 7.57 11.97 8.75
N GLU A 148 7.72 13.22 9.18
CA GLU A 148 9.03 13.83 9.47
C GLU A 148 9.67 13.12 10.67
N PHE A 149 8.93 12.91 11.75
CA PHE A 149 9.39 12.22 12.94
C PHE A 149 9.88 10.78 12.67
N GLU A 150 9.16 9.97 11.88
CA GLU A 150 9.63 8.60 11.55
C GLU A 150 10.96 8.61 10.76
N ARG A 151 11.19 9.64 9.93
CA ARG A 151 12.43 9.78 9.16
C ARG A 151 13.60 10.23 10.03
N GLU A 152 13.36 11.17 10.95
CA GLU A 152 14.36 11.59 11.95
C GLU A 152 14.82 10.40 12.80
N LEU A 153 13.89 9.54 13.22
CA LEU A 153 14.25 8.28 13.89
C LEU A 153 15.11 7.40 12.99
N ALA A 154 14.73 7.28 11.71
CA ALA A 154 15.40 6.42 10.75
C ALA A 154 16.83 6.86 10.39
N GLU A 155 17.27 8.06 10.80
CA GLU A 155 18.66 8.48 10.68
C GLU A 155 19.62 7.64 11.55
N SER A 156 19.13 7.06 12.65
CA SER A 156 19.96 6.37 13.65
C SER A 156 19.53 4.95 13.97
N GLU A 157 18.34 4.53 13.54
CA GLU A 157 17.79 3.21 13.81
C GLU A 157 16.96 2.68 12.63
N LYS A 158 16.78 1.37 12.56
CA LYS A 158 15.82 0.79 11.62
C LYS A 158 14.41 1.10 12.11
N VAL A 159 13.62 1.79 11.28
CA VAL A 159 12.23 2.13 11.55
C VAL A 159 11.31 1.34 10.63
N HIS A 160 10.40 0.60 11.25
CA HIS A 160 9.28 -0.08 10.61
C HIS A 160 8.00 0.69 10.90
N VAL A 161 7.16 0.88 9.89
CA VAL A 161 5.90 1.62 10.00
C VAL A 161 4.75 0.73 9.56
N ARG A 162 3.68 0.73 10.36
CA ARG A 162 2.40 0.09 10.03
C ARG A 162 1.28 1.11 10.13
N ILE A 163 0.50 1.26 9.07
CA ILE A 163 -0.69 2.10 9.02
C ILE A 163 -1.92 1.21 8.90
N ILE A 164 -2.95 1.49 9.70
CA ILE A 164 -4.26 0.86 9.59
C ILE A 164 -5.29 1.96 9.31
N ILE A 165 -6.00 1.83 8.19
CA ILE A 165 -7.00 2.80 7.75
C ILE A 165 -8.36 2.35 8.29
N ASP A 166 -9.03 3.22 9.03
CA ASP A 166 -10.26 2.89 9.75
C ASP A 166 -11.51 3.35 8.95
N PHE A 167 -12.44 2.42 8.71
CA PHE A 167 -13.70 2.63 7.98
C PHE A 167 -14.94 2.34 8.84
N ASN A 168 -14.88 2.51 10.17
CA ASN A 168 -15.99 2.25 11.10
C ASN A 168 -17.35 2.82 10.65
N THR A 169 -17.37 3.92 9.91
CA THR A 169 -18.56 4.41 9.20
C THR A 169 -18.22 4.60 7.73
N ILE A 170 -18.84 3.81 6.86
CA ILE A 170 -18.59 3.88 5.42
C ILE A 170 -19.36 5.07 4.84
N ARG A 171 -18.66 6.18 4.63
CA ARG A 171 -19.10 7.29 3.78
C ARG A 171 -18.40 7.17 2.43
N ARG A 172 -19.12 7.40 1.34
CA ARG A 172 -18.56 7.39 -0.03
C ARG A 172 -18.70 8.75 -0.69
N LEU A 173 -17.77 9.07 -1.56
CA LEU A 173 -17.90 10.19 -2.49
C LEU A 173 -18.87 9.83 -3.63
N PRO A 174 -19.39 10.81 -4.40
CA PRO A 174 -20.18 10.52 -5.60
C PRO A 174 -19.44 9.65 -6.63
N SER A 175 -18.11 9.68 -6.63
CA SER A 175 -17.24 8.82 -7.44
C SER A 175 -17.12 7.38 -6.93
N ASN A 176 -17.81 7.04 -5.83
CA ASN A 176 -17.88 5.75 -5.16
C ASN A 176 -16.72 5.42 -4.19
N ALA A 177 -15.54 6.04 -4.29
CA ALA A 177 -14.45 5.79 -3.33
C ALA A 177 -14.88 6.06 -1.87
N ALA A 178 -14.49 5.16 -0.97
CA ALA A 178 -14.83 5.24 0.45
C ALA A 178 -13.89 6.20 1.19
N VAL A 179 -14.46 7.04 2.03
CA VAL A 179 -13.73 8.00 2.86
C VAL A 179 -13.41 7.34 4.22
N PRO A 180 -12.12 7.22 4.59
CA PRO A 180 -11.73 6.76 5.92
C PRO A 180 -12.29 7.65 7.03
N THR A 181 -12.61 7.05 8.16
CA THR A 181 -12.93 7.75 9.41
C THR A 181 -11.66 8.24 10.13
N GLY A 182 -10.54 7.55 9.94
CA GLY A 182 -9.27 7.91 10.57
C GLY A 182 -8.14 6.95 10.22
N PHE A 183 -6.97 7.21 10.79
CA PHE A 183 -5.74 6.50 10.51
C PHE A 183 -5.02 6.17 11.81
N TYR A 184 -4.72 4.89 12.01
CA TYR A 184 -3.75 4.47 13.01
C TYR A 184 -2.38 4.40 12.36
N LYS A 185 -1.37 4.93 13.02
CA LYS A 185 0.02 4.81 12.60
C LYS A 185 0.87 4.30 13.75
N GLU A 186 1.54 3.19 13.50
CA GLU A 186 2.51 2.59 14.39
C GLU A 186 3.91 2.78 13.82
N ILE A 187 4.82 3.26 14.66
CA ILE A 187 6.25 3.42 14.37
C ILE A 187 7.02 2.55 15.35
N SER A 188 7.73 1.56 14.81
CA SER A 188 8.43 0.52 15.54
C SER A 188 9.92 0.53 15.23
N THR A 189 10.72 0.37 16.28
CA THR A 189 12.18 0.30 16.23
C THR A 189 12.63 -0.84 17.15
N SER A 190 13.93 -1.09 17.25
CA SER A 190 14.44 -2.07 18.23
C SER A 190 14.23 -1.64 19.69
N LYS A 191 13.99 -0.35 19.95
CA LYS A 191 13.93 0.23 21.30
C LYS A 191 12.51 0.58 21.76
N ARG A 192 11.63 0.90 20.81
CA ARG A 192 10.33 1.51 21.08
C ARG A 192 9.31 1.15 20.02
N ARG A 193 8.05 1.14 20.46
CA ARG A 193 6.85 1.03 19.66
C ARG A 193 5.94 2.20 20.03
N LEU A 194 5.66 3.07 19.08
CA LEU A 194 4.86 4.28 19.26
C LEU A 194 3.63 4.20 18.37
N CYS A 195 2.45 4.51 18.91
CA CYS A 195 1.20 4.41 18.18
C CYS A 195 0.39 5.69 18.30
N PHE A 196 -0.19 6.09 17.19
CA PHE A 196 -0.95 7.33 17.04
C PHE A 196 -2.26 7.06 16.33
N PHE A 197 -3.29 7.84 16.65
CA PHE A 197 -4.56 7.82 15.95
C PHE A 197 -4.96 9.24 15.53
N PHE A 198 -5.27 9.39 14.25
CA PHE A 198 -5.73 10.64 13.66
C PHE A 198 -7.14 10.46 13.09
N PRO A 199 -8.16 11.18 13.58
CA PRO A 199 -9.40 11.35 12.85
C PRO A 199 -9.12 11.93 11.47
N ASN A 200 -9.85 11.48 10.45
CA ASN A 200 -9.71 11.99 9.08
C ASN A 200 -10.43 13.35 8.91
N ASP A 201 -9.96 14.35 9.65
CA ASP A 201 -10.53 15.69 9.75
C ASP A 201 -9.42 16.72 10.00
N GLN A 202 -9.77 17.99 10.14
CA GLN A 202 -8.86 19.02 10.60
C GLN A 202 -8.24 18.65 11.96
N PRO A 203 -6.90 18.63 12.07
CA PRO A 203 -6.23 18.41 13.34
C PRO A 203 -6.58 19.50 14.36
N ILE A 204 -6.90 19.08 15.59
CA ILE A 204 -7.09 19.96 16.75
C ILE A 204 -5.77 20.51 17.31
N SER A 205 -4.64 19.85 17.02
CA SER A 205 -3.30 20.24 17.44
C SER A 205 -2.27 19.97 16.35
N LYS A 206 -1.15 20.70 16.41
CA LYS A 206 0.03 20.45 15.59
C LYS A 206 1.03 19.52 16.28
N ASP A 207 0.92 19.33 17.60
CA ASP A 207 1.79 18.42 18.33
C ASP A 207 1.34 16.99 18.06
N ILE A 208 2.22 16.17 17.47
CA ILE A 208 1.95 14.77 17.18
C ILE A 208 1.70 13.95 18.46
N MET A 209 2.22 14.40 19.61
CA MET A 209 2.07 13.69 20.89
C MET A 209 0.63 13.74 21.42
N ASP A 210 -0.16 14.75 21.05
CA ASP A 210 -1.59 14.84 21.40
C ASP A 210 -2.43 13.72 20.76
N TYR A 211 -1.87 13.03 19.76
CA TYR A 211 -2.53 11.96 19.02
C TYR A 211 -2.06 10.56 19.44
N LYS A 212 -1.20 10.46 20.46
CA LYS A 212 -0.70 9.18 20.95
C LYS A 212 -1.85 8.33 21.47
N CYS A 213 -1.88 7.05 21.09
CA CYS A 213 -2.90 6.10 21.51
C CYS A 213 -2.28 4.75 21.92
N PRO A 214 -3.03 3.86 22.58
CA PRO A 214 -2.60 2.48 22.76
C PRO A 214 -2.34 1.80 21.41
N CYS A 215 -1.30 0.97 21.35
CA CYS A 215 -1.02 0.16 20.17
C CYS A 215 -2.07 -0.95 20.00
N ARG A 216 -2.51 -1.16 18.77
CA ARG A 216 -3.43 -2.27 18.44
C ARG A 216 -2.67 -3.60 18.40
N SER A 217 -3.39 -4.70 18.57
CA SER A 217 -2.83 -6.05 18.38
C SER A 217 -2.46 -6.26 16.91
N ASN A 218 -1.32 -6.92 16.66
CA ASN A 218 -0.87 -7.21 15.31
C ASN A 218 -1.86 -8.17 14.63
N ILE A 219 -2.45 -7.73 13.52
CA ILE A 219 -3.18 -8.63 12.62
C ILE A 219 -2.15 -9.17 11.62
N ASN A 220 -1.97 -10.48 11.57
CA ASN A 220 -1.13 -11.10 10.54
C ASN A 220 -1.88 -11.04 9.20
N ILE A 221 -1.41 -10.19 8.27
CA ILE A 221 -2.05 -9.97 6.97
C ILE A 221 -1.67 -11.03 5.94
N GLN A 222 -0.62 -11.82 6.17
CA GLN A 222 -0.06 -12.75 5.18
C GLN A 222 -0.82 -14.08 5.07
N GLU A 223 -1.65 -14.44 6.05
CA GLU A 223 -2.28 -15.76 6.11
C GLU A 223 -3.73 -15.81 5.59
N SER A 224 -4.28 -14.70 5.07
CA SER A 224 -5.74 -14.59 4.88
C SER A 224 -6.20 -14.05 3.53
N PHE A 225 -5.31 -13.61 2.63
CA PHE A 225 -5.72 -12.93 1.41
C PHE A 225 -4.93 -13.38 0.17
N PRO A 226 -5.56 -13.34 -1.03
CA PRO A 226 -4.85 -13.54 -2.29
C PRO A 226 -3.71 -12.53 -2.45
N VAL A 227 -2.54 -13.02 -2.90
CA VAL A 227 -1.32 -12.23 -3.06
C VAL A 227 -1.12 -11.81 -4.51
N VAL A 228 -0.77 -10.54 -4.73
CA VAL A 228 -0.32 -10.00 -6.02
C VAL A 228 0.99 -9.23 -5.82
N PHE A 229 1.96 -9.41 -6.70
CA PHE A 229 3.20 -8.64 -6.65
C PHE A 229 3.02 -7.24 -7.27
N PHE A 230 3.54 -6.21 -6.60
CA PHE A 230 3.43 -4.82 -7.06
C PHE A 230 4.04 -4.60 -8.45
N SER A 231 5.07 -5.38 -8.80
CA SER A 231 5.70 -5.35 -10.14
C SER A 231 4.75 -5.69 -11.29
N THR A 232 3.55 -6.23 -11.02
CA THR A 232 2.52 -6.48 -12.03
C THR A 232 1.78 -5.23 -12.50
N PHE A 233 1.96 -4.09 -11.83
CA PHE A 233 1.22 -2.84 -12.11
C PHE A 233 2.02 -1.82 -12.94
N ASN A 234 3.28 -2.14 -13.28
CA ASN A 234 4.19 -1.27 -14.04
C ASN A 234 4.36 -1.76 -15.48
#